data_AF-A0AAU2E3C1-F1
#
_entry.id   AF-A0AAU2E3C1-F1
#
_cell.length_a   1.000
_cell.length_b   1.000
_cell.length_c   1.000
_cell.angle_alpha   90.00
_cell.angle_beta   90.00
_cell.angle_gamma   90.00
#
_symmetry.space_group_name_H-M   'P 1'
#
loop_
_entity.id
_entity.type
_entity.pdbx_description
1 polymer ?
#
loop_
_entity_poly.entity_id
_entity_poly.type
_entity_poly.pdbx_seq_one_letter_code
_entity_poly.pdbx_strand_id
1 'polypeptide(L)'
;MAGREDRHLPTGATGGENADWAQELLDHLRPTGRDVRRVVDWLAAAVQGTASLQDGTGALLAGTRVVVDEDLIRDIVTGRIASASWEGQDQHMRLVRVERPHPAMAGVLVVSRTAPFDRRAADVVLRTAQVVELLLRAHETTAAGHRLRRAASDLRLAILQLLMVEDTVSARRVAAGLWPGLLDTDTACVYVLEGDAGARDRLADECLDATHEQALVVRCPAVDQHVIVVAPGEFAAGALRSLAARTPDTFLGGSVRQSLARTATAYGQAVSALAVARFRPEKSAVYAERTHPERLMDPAGLHHWSSRVLRPLDTLPHHTRAELLATTRLGLEFTAVSAAKVLGVSRNTVRARMERVEGLLATDFSDLTVRAVAHLALNTQVGFSEAPAEDTGPQPAPARLVDLLAGTAVRGWAQDLLGRLGADTRDLRRTLRTWIAAGGNAERAALTLGMHPQTVRDHVRSAEPVLEHHLLVTGSDLYEVVLAHLAVGDLEAPVLDPANRGDPDSSVHG
;
A
#
# COMPACT_ATOMS: atom_id res chain seq x y z
N MET A 1 10.64 -90.30 37.05
CA MET A 1 11.60 -89.17 37.06
C MET A 1 11.63 -88.61 35.65
N ALA A 2 11.29 -87.32 35.49
CA ALA A 2 11.31 -86.48 34.28
C ALA A 2 10.37 -86.92 33.12
N GLY A 3 9.63 -86.05 32.43
CA GLY A 3 9.43 -84.61 32.49
C GLY A 3 8.20 -84.27 31.62
N ARG A 4 7.44 -83.26 32.04
CA ARG A 4 6.18 -82.81 31.45
C ARG A 4 6.48 -81.75 30.39
N GLU A 5 6.13 -82.00 29.13
CA GLU A 5 6.21 -81.00 28.05
C GLU A 5 4.98 -80.09 28.10
N ASP A 6 5.20 -78.87 28.57
CA ASP A 6 4.28 -77.75 28.42
C ASP A 6 4.30 -77.26 26.96
N ARG A 7 3.14 -77.33 26.30
CA ARG A 7 2.90 -76.62 25.05
C ARG A 7 2.85 -75.11 25.32
N HIS A 8 3.92 -74.41 24.96
CA HIS A 8 3.89 -72.98 24.69
C HIS A 8 3.09 -72.72 23.41
N LEU A 9 1.87 -72.18 23.56
CA LEU A 9 1.17 -71.45 22.51
C LEU A 9 1.75 -70.03 22.47
N PRO A 10 2.32 -69.56 21.35
CA PRO A 10 2.77 -68.18 21.23
C PRO A 10 1.55 -67.25 21.09
N THR A 11 1.37 -66.41 22.08
CA THR A 11 0.66 -65.13 21.99
C THR A 11 1.40 -64.22 21.02
N GLY A 12 0.70 -63.59 20.07
CA GLY A 12 1.18 -62.35 19.44
C GLY A 12 1.04 -62.26 17.92
N ALA A 13 -0.16 -61.91 17.45
CA ALA A 13 -0.39 -61.41 16.08
C ALA A 13 -1.35 -60.19 16.10
N THR A 14 -1.19 -59.29 17.07
CA THR A 14 -2.04 -58.08 17.25
C THR A 14 -1.32 -56.76 16.95
N GLY A 15 -0.05 -56.81 16.52
CA GLY A 15 0.77 -55.62 16.28
C GLY A 15 0.60 -54.98 14.88
N GLY A 16 0.29 -55.76 13.84
CA GLY A 16 0.25 -55.28 12.45
C GLY A 16 -0.95 -54.39 12.14
N GLU A 17 -2.15 -54.83 12.48
CA GLU A 17 -3.37 -54.08 12.17
C GLU A 17 -3.54 -52.77 12.96
N ASN A 18 -2.88 -52.66 14.12
CA ASN A 18 -2.87 -51.43 14.92
C ASN A 18 -1.91 -50.36 14.36
N ALA A 19 -0.92 -50.76 13.56
CA ALA A 19 0.02 -49.83 12.93
C ALA A 19 -0.61 -49.13 11.71
N ASP A 20 -1.45 -49.85 10.95
CA ASP A 20 -1.99 -49.36 9.67
C ASP A 20 -2.94 -48.15 9.85
N TRP A 21 -3.93 -48.24 10.74
CA TRP A 21 -4.88 -47.13 10.93
C TRP A 21 -4.23 -45.90 11.58
N ALA A 22 -3.23 -46.11 12.44
CA ALA A 22 -2.50 -45.02 13.08
C ALA A 22 -1.66 -44.26 12.04
N GLN A 23 -1.06 -44.98 11.08
CA GLN A 23 -0.32 -44.39 9.97
C GLN A 23 -1.24 -43.59 9.04
N GLU A 24 -2.42 -44.14 8.70
CA GLU A 24 -3.44 -43.43 7.91
C GLU A 24 -3.88 -42.12 8.61
N LEU A 25 -4.14 -42.20 9.93
CA LEU A 25 -4.52 -41.03 10.72
C LEU A 25 -3.42 -39.96 10.76
N LEU A 26 -2.14 -40.36 10.84
CA LEU A 26 -1.01 -39.44 10.77
C LEU A 26 -0.84 -38.84 9.36
N ASP A 27 -1.21 -39.56 8.31
CA ASP A 27 -1.14 -39.03 6.94
C ASP A 27 -2.11 -37.85 6.72
N HIS A 28 -3.20 -37.78 7.48
CA HIS A 28 -4.08 -36.61 7.51
C HIS A 28 -3.43 -35.35 8.14
N LEU A 29 -2.32 -35.48 8.86
CA LEU A 29 -1.55 -34.33 9.36
C LEU A 29 -0.57 -33.75 8.31
N ARG A 30 -0.39 -34.43 7.16
CA ARG A 30 0.46 -33.93 6.06
C ARG A 30 -0.19 -32.72 5.38
N PRO A 31 0.59 -31.78 4.81
CA PRO A 31 0.08 -30.51 4.27
C PRO A 31 -1.10 -30.64 3.30
N THR A 32 -1.16 -31.71 2.49
CA THR A 32 -2.22 -31.98 1.51
C THR A 32 -3.49 -32.60 2.10
N GLY A 33 -3.43 -33.07 3.36
CA GLY A 33 -4.48 -33.83 4.05
C GLY A 33 -5.14 -33.10 5.24
N ARG A 34 -4.63 -31.92 5.64
CA ARG A 34 -5.08 -31.16 6.82
C ARG A 34 -6.49 -30.58 6.65
N ASP A 35 -7.50 -31.43 6.79
CA ASP A 35 -8.90 -31.04 6.80
C ASP A 35 -9.65 -31.85 7.87
N VAL A 36 -10.25 -31.14 8.82
CA VAL A 36 -11.06 -31.73 9.90
C VAL A 36 -12.23 -32.53 9.33
N ARG A 37 -12.82 -32.11 8.20
CA ARG A 37 -13.93 -32.85 7.57
C ARG A 37 -13.47 -34.19 7.07
N ARG A 38 -12.34 -34.23 6.35
CA ARG A 38 -11.73 -35.48 5.86
C ARG A 38 -11.39 -36.45 6.99
N VAL A 39 -10.89 -35.94 8.12
CA VAL A 39 -10.57 -36.79 9.29
C VAL A 39 -11.83 -37.36 9.94
N VAL A 40 -12.90 -36.58 10.05
CA VAL A 40 -14.19 -37.04 10.59
C VAL A 40 -14.87 -38.04 9.63
N ASP A 41 -14.77 -37.82 8.32
CA ASP A 41 -15.30 -38.75 7.31
C ASP A 41 -14.49 -40.06 7.29
N TRP A 42 -13.15 -39.97 7.40
CA TRP A 42 -12.28 -41.14 7.57
C TRP A 42 -12.63 -41.91 8.85
N LEU A 43 -12.90 -41.22 9.97
CA LEU A 43 -13.29 -41.86 11.22
C LEU A 43 -14.58 -42.66 11.07
N ALA A 44 -15.59 -42.10 10.39
CA ALA A 44 -16.84 -42.78 10.11
C ALA A 44 -16.60 -44.09 9.33
N ALA A 45 -15.73 -44.05 8.32
CA ALA A 45 -15.34 -45.23 7.55
C ALA A 45 -14.53 -46.25 8.38
N ALA A 46 -13.53 -45.79 9.13
CA ALA A 46 -12.61 -46.62 9.91
C ALA A 46 -13.31 -47.40 11.03
N VAL A 47 -14.35 -46.82 11.62
CA VAL A 47 -15.18 -47.49 12.63
C VAL A 47 -16.41 -48.17 12.04
N GLN A 48 -16.65 -48.08 10.73
CA GLN A 48 -17.88 -48.59 10.08
C GLN A 48 -19.15 -48.06 10.76
N GLY A 49 -19.25 -46.73 10.86
CA GLY A 49 -20.37 -46.06 11.52
C GLY A 49 -20.57 -44.63 11.05
N THR A 50 -21.19 -43.82 11.89
CA THR A 50 -21.45 -42.40 11.65
C THR A 50 -20.63 -41.57 12.63
N ALA A 51 -19.88 -40.58 12.14
CA ALA A 51 -19.17 -39.63 12.99
C ALA A 51 -19.66 -38.20 12.74
N SER A 52 -19.73 -37.40 13.81
CA SER A 52 -19.91 -35.95 13.73
C SER A 52 -19.01 -35.23 14.72
N LEU A 53 -18.49 -34.09 14.30
CA LEU A 53 -17.90 -33.11 15.20
C LEU A 53 -18.92 -31.99 15.39
N GLN A 54 -19.29 -31.73 16.63
CA GLN A 54 -20.29 -30.71 17.01
C GLN A 54 -19.64 -29.66 17.91
N ASP A 55 -20.08 -28.41 17.85
CA ASP A 55 -19.69 -27.41 18.84
C ASP A 55 -20.54 -27.49 20.12
N GLY A 56 -20.26 -26.62 21.09
CA GLY A 56 -20.99 -26.61 22.37
C GLY A 56 -22.42 -26.10 22.31
N THR A 57 -22.89 -25.65 21.15
CA THR A 57 -24.31 -25.35 20.88
C THR A 57 -25.01 -26.53 20.18
N GLY A 58 -24.26 -27.59 19.87
CA GLY A 58 -24.75 -28.69 19.05
C GLY A 58 -24.72 -28.37 17.55
N ALA A 59 -24.11 -27.28 17.08
CA ALA A 59 -23.99 -27.03 15.65
C ALA A 59 -22.96 -27.99 15.03
N LEU A 60 -23.25 -28.51 13.83
CA LEU A 60 -22.40 -29.47 13.13
C LEU A 60 -21.20 -28.75 12.49
N LEU A 61 -19.98 -29.14 12.88
CA LEU A 61 -18.72 -28.63 12.32
C LEU A 61 -18.21 -29.52 11.17
N ALA A 62 -18.38 -30.85 11.30
CA ALA A 62 -17.95 -31.84 10.32
C ALA A 62 -18.70 -33.18 10.48
N GLY A 63 -18.74 -33.98 9.42
CA GLY A 63 -19.34 -35.31 9.40
C GLY A 63 -20.86 -35.30 9.20
N THR A 64 -21.52 -36.38 9.62
CA THR A 64 -22.97 -36.56 9.48
C THR A 64 -23.65 -36.44 10.84
N ARG A 65 -24.68 -35.60 10.94
CA ARG A 65 -25.37 -35.28 12.21
C ARG A 65 -25.81 -36.55 12.95
N VAL A 66 -25.30 -36.72 14.17
CA VAL A 66 -25.81 -37.69 15.15
C VAL A 66 -26.61 -36.95 16.20
N VAL A 67 -27.86 -37.38 16.43
CA VAL A 67 -28.74 -36.79 17.44
C VAL A 67 -28.27 -37.26 18.82
N VAL A 68 -27.94 -36.31 19.68
CA VAL A 68 -27.56 -36.55 21.07
C VAL A 68 -28.27 -35.53 21.96
N ASP A 69 -28.57 -35.93 23.19
CA ASP A 69 -29.08 -35.06 24.23
C ASP A 69 -28.18 -33.83 24.41
N GLU A 70 -28.78 -32.64 24.35
CA GLU A 70 -28.10 -31.36 24.52
C GLU A 70 -27.49 -31.20 25.92
N ASP A 71 -28.11 -31.78 26.96
CA ASP A 71 -27.58 -31.76 28.31
C ASP A 71 -26.29 -32.58 28.41
N LEU A 72 -26.21 -33.72 27.70
CA LEU A 72 -25.00 -34.54 27.65
C LEU A 72 -23.87 -33.83 26.88
N ILE A 73 -24.18 -33.16 25.76
CA ILE A 73 -23.21 -32.33 25.04
C ILE A 73 -22.68 -31.24 25.97
N ARG A 74 -23.57 -30.55 26.70
CA ARG A 74 -23.21 -29.49 27.66
C ARG A 74 -22.31 -30.01 28.78
N ASP A 75 -22.60 -31.16 29.34
CA ASP A 75 -21.79 -31.78 30.39
C ASP A 75 -20.37 -32.12 29.91
N ILE A 76 -20.24 -32.58 28.66
CA ILE A 76 -18.92 -32.87 28.06
C ILE A 76 -18.17 -31.58 27.74
N VAL A 77 -18.82 -30.58 27.15
CA VAL A 77 -18.18 -29.31 26.77
C VAL A 77 -17.71 -28.54 28.00
N THR A 78 -18.53 -28.49 29.06
CA THR A 78 -18.19 -27.87 30.34
C THR A 78 -17.10 -28.62 31.12
N GLY A 79 -16.73 -29.83 30.68
CA GLY A 79 -15.70 -30.65 31.33
C GLY A 79 -16.19 -31.36 32.59
N ARG A 80 -17.51 -31.37 32.86
CA ARG A 80 -18.09 -32.23 33.91
C ARG A 80 -17.88 -33.70 33.59
N ILE A 81 -17.86 -34.05 32.30
CA ILE A 81 -17.61 -35.39 31.79
C ILE A 81 -16.52 -35.35 30.70
N ALA A 82 -15.49 -36.17 30.80
CA ALA A 82 -14.42 -36.20 29.78
C ALA A 82 -14.86 -36.91 28.48
N SER A 83 -15.67 -37.95 28.62
CA SER A 83 -16.25 -38.73 27.53
C SER A 83 -17.49 -39.47 28.02
N ALA A 84 -18.47 -39.68 27.14
CA ALA A 84 -19.64 -40.51 27.42
C ALA A 84 -19.71 -41.70 26.48
N SER A 85 -20.31 -42.80 26.93
CA SER A 85 -20.62 -43.95 26.10
C SER A 85 -22.05 -44.38 26.40
N TRP A 86 -22.80 -44.72 25.36
CA TRP A 86 -24.19 -45.15 25.47
C TRP A 86 -24.39 -46.42 24.65
N GLU A 87 -25.12 -47.38 25.21
CA GLU A 87 -25.46 -48.65 24.57
C GLU A 87 -26.98 -48.80 24.60
N GLY A 88 -27.60 -48.71 23.42
CA GLY A 88 -28.99 -49.05 23.19
C GLY A 88 -29.15 -50.43 22.55
N GLN A 89 -30.40 -50.82 22.27
CA GLN A 89 -30.68 -52.16 21.70
C GLN A 89 -30.07 -52.37 20.31
N ASP A 90 -29.96 -51.30 19.48
CA ASP A 90 -29.45 -51.37 18.10
C ASP A 90 -28.36 -50.33 17.77
N GLN A 91 -27.92 -49.54 18.76
CA GLN A 91 -27.01 -48.42 18.52
C GLN A 91 -26.08 -48.21 19.72
N HIS A 92 -24.79 -48.12 19.44
CA HIS A 92 -23.73 -47.80 20.38
C HIS A 92 -23.16 -46.42 20.03
N MET A 93 -23.03 -45.55 21.02
CA MET A 93 -22.47 -44.20 20.84
C MET A 93 -21.27 -43.96 21.75
N ARG A 94 -20.31 -43.21 21.23
CA ARG A 94 -19.17 -42.70 21.99
C ARG A 94 -18.99 -41.22 21.73
N LEU A 95 -18.90 -40.46 22.81
CA LEU A 95 -18.72 -39.02 22.79
C LEU A 95 -17.39 -38.69 23.45
N VAL A 96 -16.55 -37.95 22.75
CA VAL A 96 -15.25 -37.51 23.25
C VAL A 96 -15.16 -36.00 23.13
N ARG A 97 -14.75 -35.34 24.22
CA ARG A 97 -14.48 -33.91 24.22
C ARG A 97 -13.34 -33.60 23.26
N VAL A 98 -13.49 -32.52 22.50
CA VAL A 98 -12.47 -31.97 21.59
C VAL A 98 -12.19 -30.54 22.02
N GLU A 99 -11.00 -30.26 22.52
CA GLU A 99 -10.60 -28.91 22.86
C GLU A 99 -10.49 -28.01 21.62
N ARG A 100 -11.07 -26.80 21.71
CA ARG A 100 -10.94 -25.77 20.67
C ARG A 100 -10.26 -24.53 21.23
N PRO A 101 -9.30 -23.94 20.50
CA PRO A 101 -8.81 -22.62 20.85
C PRO A 101 -9.87 -21.55 20.58
N HIS A 102 -10.02 -20.67 21.57
CA HIS A 102 -10.75 -19.40 21.68
C HIS A 102 -11.86 -18.99 20.66
N PRO A 103 -12.99 -18.42 21.14
CA PRO A 103 -13.39 -18.29 22.54
C PRO A 103 -14.02 -19.60 23.01
N ALA A 104 -13.32 -20.27 23.94
CA ALA A 104 -13.73 -21.29 24.91
C ALA A 104 -15.04 -22.10 24.67
N MET A 105 -15.22 -22.71 23.51
CA MET A 105 -16.22 -23.79 23.37
C MET A 105 -15.51 -25.07 22.95
N ALA A 106 -15.35 -26.01 23.88
CA ALA A 106 -15.01 -27.37 23.50
C ALA A 106 -16.08 -27.90 22.53
N GLY A 107 -15.65 -28.68 21.55
CA GLY A 107 -16.54 -29.47 20.71
C GLY A 107 -16.72 -30.87 21.28
N VAL A 108 -17.62 -31.62 20.66
CA VAL A 108 -17.84 -33.03 20.97
C VAL A 108 -17.72 -33.83 19.67
N LEU A 109 -16.80 -34.79 19.65
CA LEU A 109 -16.73 -35.82 18.63
C LEU A 109 -17.67 -36.95 19.02
N VAL A 110 -18.74 -37.10 18.25
CA VAL A 110 -19.77 -38.12 18.44
C VAL A 110 -19.60 -39.19 17.38
N VAL A 111 -19.49 -40.45 17.81
CA VAL A 111 -19.41 -41.61 16.93
C VAL A 111 -20.50 -42.58 17.28
N SER A 112 -21.25 -43.02 16.28
CA SER A 112 -22.36 -43.97 16.41
C SER A 112 -22.13 -45.19 15.52
N ARG A 113 -22.40 -46.38 16.04
CA ARG A 113 -22.20 -47.67 15.36
C ARG A 113 -23.35 -48.61 15.72
N THR A 114 -23.64 -49.58 14.86
CA THR A 114 -24.59 -50.67 15.16
C THR A 114 -23.94 -51.82 15.93
N ALA A 115 -22.60 -51.88 15.95
CA ALA A 115 -21.81 -52.84 16.73
C ALA A 115 -21.19 -52.19 17.98
N PRO A 116 -20.98 -52.96 19.07
CA PRO A 116 -20.28 -52.48 20.26
C PRO A 116 -18.87 -51.93 19.96
N PHE A 117 -18.40 -50.97 20.78
CA PHE A 117 -17.04 -50.47 20.69
C PHE A 117 -16.05 -51.46 21.29
N ASP A 118 -15.27 -52.11 20.44
CA ASP A 118 -14.10 -52.87 20.88
C ASP A 118 -12.94 -51.93 21.22
N ARG A 119 -11.84 -52.51 21.76
CA ARG A 119 -10.65 -51.72 22.14
C ARG A 119 -10.10 -50.92 20.96
N ARG A 120 -10.10 -51.51 19.77
CA ARG A 120 -9.61 -50.87 18.54
C ARG A 120 -10.45 -49.65 18.18
N ALA A 121 -11.77 -49.79 18.07
CA ALA A 121 -12.65 -48.67 17.73
C ALA A 121 -12.58 -47.56 18.78
N ALA A 122 -12.50 -47.91 20.08
CA ALA A 122 -12.31 -46.92 21.13
C ALA A 122 -10.99 -46.14 21.00
N ASP A 123 -9.88 -46.82 20.70
CA ASP A 123 -8.58 -46.19 20.48
C ASP A 123 -8.57 -45.29 19.23
N VAL A 124 -9.18 -45.75 18.13
CA VAL A 124 -9.33 -44.96 16.90
C VAL A 124 -10.08 -43.66 17.19
N VAL A 125 -11.22 -43.72 17.90
CA VAL A 125 -11.98 -42.51 18.26
C VAL A 125 -11.16 -41.55 19.12
N LEU A 126 -10.47 -42.06 20.15
CA LEU A 126 -9.69 -41.23 21.07
C LEU A 126 -8.49 -40.56 20.36
N ARG A 127 -7.75 -41.30 19.53
CA ARG A 127 -6.63 -40.74 18.75
C ARG A 127 -7.11 -39.76 17.70
N THR A 128 -8.26 -40.01 17.10
CA THR A 128 -8.85 -39.07 16.14
C THR A 128 -9.25 -37.77 16.81
N ALA A 129 -9.83 -37.82 18.02
CA ALA A 129 -10.11 -36.61 18.80
C ALA A 129 -8.83 -35.77 18.99
N GLN A 130 -7.71 -36.39 19.38
CA GLN A 130 -6.41 -35.71 19.53
C GLN A 130 -5.91 -35.08 18.22
N VAL A 131 -6.05 -35.78 17.09
CA VAL A 131 -5.67 -35.24 15.77
C VAL A 131 -6.57 -34.08 15.34
N VAL A 132 -7.87 -34.20 15.58
CA VAL A 132 -8.84 -33.12 15.31
C VAL A 132 -8.51 -31.88 16.16
N GLU A 133 -8.18 -32.04 17.44
CA GLU A 133 -7.73 -30.94 18.30
C GLU A 133 -6.49 -30.24 17.73
N LEU A 134 -5.49 -31.00 17.28
CA LEU A 134 -4.27 -30.45 16.66
C LEU A 134 -4.57 -29.68 15.36
N LEU A 135 -5.45 -30.21 14.51
CA LEU A 135 -5.85 -29.56 13.26
C LEU A 135 -6.62 -28.26 13.53
N LEU A 136 -7.55 -28.28 14.47
CA LEU A 136 -8.30 -27.08 14.89
C LEU A 136 -7.37 -26.02 15.46
N ARG A 137 -6.38 -26.42 16.27
CA ARG A 137 -5.33 -25.53 16.77
C ARG A 137 -4.49 -24.92 15.67
N ALA A 138 -3.98 -25.73 14.75
CA ALA A 138 -3.18 -25.24 13.62
C ALA A 138 -3.96 -24.27 12.72
N HIS A 139 -5.24 -24.55 12.45
CA HIS A 139 -6.11 -23.67 11.67
C HIS A 139 -6.30 -22.32 12.38
N GLU A 140 -6.63 -22.33 13.67
CA GLU A 140 -6.84 -21.10 14.42
C GLU A 140 -5.55 -20.28 14.56
N THR A 141 -4.39 -20.92 14.78
CA THR A 141 -3.10 -20.22 14.79
C THR A 141 -2.81 -19.57 13.44
N THR A 142 -3.11 -20.26 12.34
CA THR A 142 -2.95 -19.72 10.98
C THR A 142 -3.88 -18.53 10.76
N ALA A 143 -5.17 -18.67 11.11
CA ALA A 143 -6.17 -17.62 10.99
C ALA A 143 -5.82 -16.39 11.86
N ALA A 144 -5.40 -16.61 13.11
CA ALA A 144 -4.92 -15.56 14.01
C ALA A 144 -3.69 -14.85 13.44
N GLY A 145 -2.73 -15.59 12.90
CA GLY A 145 -1.56 -15.03 12.21
C GLY A 145 -1.93 -14.19 10.99
N HIS A 146 -2.92 -14.60 10.20
CA HIS A 146 -3.43 -13.79 9.10
C HIS A 146 -4.13 -12.51 9.59
N ARG A 147 -4.94 -12.59 10.66
CA ARG A 147 -5.58 -11.41 11.26
C ARG A 147 -4.55 -10.42 11.79
N LEU A 148 -3.50 -10.91 12.46
CA LEU A 148 -2.41 -10.08 12.96
C LEU A 148 -1.64 -9.41 11.83
N ARG A 149 -1.29 -10.14 10.76
CA ARG A 149 -0.62 -9.56 9.57
C ARG A 149 -1.46 -8.50 8.88
N ARG A 150 -2.78 -8.71 8.80
CA ARG A 150 -3.71 -7.71 8.27
C ARG A 150 -3.74 -6.46 9.15
N ALA A 151 -3.95 -6.62 10.46
CA ALA A 151 -3.94 -5.51 11.40
C ALA A 151 -2.61 -4.73 11.38
N ALA A 152 -1.47 -5.43 11.28
CA ALA A 152 -0.16 -4.80 11.13
C ALA A 152 -0.03 -4.04 9.80
N SER A 153 -0.57 -4.57 8.69
CA SER A 153 -0.60 -3.86 7.40
C SER A 153 -1.46 -2.60 7.47
N ASP A 154 -2.64 -2.69 8.11
CA ASP A 154 -3.56 -1.56 8.28
C ASP A 154 -2.93 -0.46 9.14
N LEU A 155 -2.19 -0.83 10.19
CA LEU A 155 -1.45 0.11 11.05
C LEU A 155 -0.31 0.79 10.30
N ARG A 156 0.44 0.07 9.45
CA ARG A 156 1.47 0.69 8.60
C ARG A 156 0.85 1.69 7.60
N LEU A 157 -0.30 1.35 7.03
CA LEU A 157 -1.03 2.26 6.15
C LEU A 157 -1.50 3.52 6.90
N ALA A 158 -2.02 3.38 8.13
CA ALA A 158 -2.41 4.51 8.95
C ALA A 158 -1.22 5.44 9.29
N ILE A 159 -0.04 4.87 9.58
CA ILE A 159 1.19 5.64 9.79
C ILE A 159 1.56 6.42 8.53
N LEU A 160 1.52 5.77 7.35
CA LEU A 160 1.78 6.46 6.08
C LEU A 160 0.80 7.62 5.86
N GLN A 161 -0.50 7.41 6.11
CA GLN A 161 -1.54 8.43 5.98
C GLN A 161 -1.27 9.66 6.87
N LEU A 162 -0.83 9.44 8.12
CA LEU A 162 -0.43 10.52 9.02
C LEU A 162 0.80 11.29 8.50
N LEU A 163 1.79 10.58 7.96
CA LEU A 163 2.96 11.20 7.33
C LEU A 163 2.59 12.01 6.07
N MET A 164 1.58 11.58 5.31
CA MET A 164 1.10 12.29 4.10
C MET A 164 0.42 13.63 4.41
N VAL A 165 -0.09 13.81 5.64
CA VAL A 165 -0.67 15.08 6.13
C VAL A 165 0.27 15.83 7.07
N GLU A 166 1.55 15.45 7.10
CA GLU A 166 2.60 16.08 7.89
C GLU A 166 2.43 15.91 9.43
N ASP A 167 1.54 15.02 9.88
CA ASP A 167 1.33 14.70 11.30
C ASP A 167 2.36 13.65 11.79
N THR A 168 3.62 14.09 11.84
CA THR A 168 4.76 13.25 12.24
C THR A 168 4.69 12.81 13.70
N VAL A 169 4.07 13.61 14.57
CA VAL A 169 3.94 13.30 16.01
C VAL A 169 3.00 12.12 16.21
N SER A 170 1.81 12.16 15.61
CA SER A 170 0.88 11.04 15.68
C SER A 170 1.45 9.79 15.00
N ALA A 171 2.12 9.95 13.84
CA ALA A 171 2.76 8.84 13.13
C ALA A 171 3.78 8.12 14.02
N ARG A 172 4.67 8.86 14.68
CA ARG A 172 5.67 8.31 15.62
C ARG A 172 5.01 7.64 16.82
N ARG A 173 3.96 8.23 17.38
CA ARG A 173 3.26 7.67 18.53
C ARG A 173 2.63 6.31 18.21
N VAL A 174 2.04 6.16 17.03
CA VAL A 174 1.47 4.90 16.56
C VAL A 174 2.60 3.89 16.27
N ALA A 175 3.68 4.32 15.62
CA ALA A 175 4.81 3.46 15.30
C ALA A 175 5.53 2.92 16.54
N ALA A 176 5.79 3.76 17.54
CA ALA A 176 6.59 3.41 18.72
C ALA A 176 6.04 2.21 19.52
N GLY A 177 4.71 1.99 19.49
CA GLY A 177 4.09 0.85 20.18
C GLY A 177 4.27 -0.49 19.49
N LEU A 178 4.58 -0.51 18.18
CA LEU A 178 4.58 -1.73 17.35
C LEU A 178 5.94 -1.98 16.68
N TRP A 179 6.63 -0.91 16.26
CA TRP A 179 7.94 -0.92 15.62
C TRP A 179 8.83 0.14 16.27
N PRO A 180 9.38 -0.14 17.48
CA PRO A 180 10.32 0.77 18.14
C PRO A 180 11.52 1.07 17.23
N GLY A 181 11.92 2.34 17.13
CA GLY A 181 13.03 2.75 16.26
C GLY A 181 12.66 3.14 14.84
N LEU A 182 11.46 2.76 14.36
CA LEU A 182 11.09 2.90 12.94
C LEU A 182 11.05 4.35 12.46
N LEU A 183 10.64 5.28 13.32
CA LEU A 183 10.51 6.70 13.00
C LEU A 183 11.23 7.55 14.05
N ASP A 184 12.38 7.09 14.56
CA ASP A 184 13.14 7.82 15.57
C ASP A 184 13.94 8.97 14.97
N THR A 185 14.27 8.92 13.67
CA THR A 185 14.95 9.99 12.94
C THR A 185 13.97 11.02 12.39
N ASP A 186 14.43 12.26 12.22
CA ASP A 186 13.63 13.33 11.62
C ASP A 186 13.59 13.29 10.09
N THR A 187 14.40 12.44 9.47
CA THR A 187 14.51 12.34 8.00
C THR A 187 14.37 10.92 7.50
N ALA A 188 13.89 10.79 6.26
CA ALA A 188 13.75 9.53 5.53
C ALA A 188 13.86 9.74 4.02
N CYS A 189 14.16 8.66 3.30
CA CYS A 189 13.93 8.54 1.87
C CYS A 189 12.65 7.74 1.63
N VAL A 190 11.90 8.09 0.59
CA VAL A 190 10.79 7.28 0.10
C VAL A 190 11.23 6.56 -1.16
N TYR A 191 10.91 5.27 -1.22
CA TYR A 191 11.11 4.44 -2.40
C TYR A 191 9.76 3.89 -2.86
N VAL A 192 9.59 3.77 -4.17
CA VAL A 192 8.44 3.10 -4.78
C VAL A 192 8.95 1.99 -5.66
N LEU A 193 8.53 0.76 -5.34
CA LEU A 193 8.74 -0.39 -6.19
C LEU A 193 7.47 -0.63 -7.00
N GLU A 194 7.65 -0.83 -8.30
CA GLU A 194 6.60 -1.26 -9.22
C GLU A 194 6.88 -2.67 -9.70
N GLY A 195 5.90 -3.55 -9.62
CA GLY A 195 5.95 -4.89 -10.21
C GLY A 195 4.57 -5.32 -10.71
N ASP A 196 4.37 -6.63 -10.89
CA ASP A 196 3.08 -7.16 -11.27
C ASP A 196 2.03 -7.00 -10.14
N ALA A 197 0.79 -6.66 -10.51
CA ALA A 197 -0.29 -6.43 -9.56
C ALA A 197 -0.66 -7.70 -8.76
N GLY A 198 -0.56 -8.89 -9.39
CA GLY A 198 -0.78 -10.18 -8.73
C GLY A 198 0.35 -10.58 -7.78
N ALA A 199 1.52 -9.97 -7.93
CA ALA A 199 2.70 -10.22 -7.09
C ALA A 199 2.92 -9.15 -6.00
N ARG A 200 2.08 -8.10 -5.91
CA ARG A 200 2.27 -6.99 -4.96
C ARG A 200 2.43 -7.45 -3.51
N ASP A 201 1.64 -8.43 -3.08
CA ASP A 201 1.71 -8.94 -1.70
C ASP A 201 3.05 -9.58 -1.39
N ARG A 202 3.57 -10.38 -2.34
CA ARG A 202 4.90 -10.99 -2.25
C ARG A 202 5.99 -9.92 -2.28
N LEU A 203 5.87 -8.93 -3.16
CA LEU A 203 6.83 -7.83 -3.25
C LEU A 203 6.89 -7.01 -1.94
N ALA A 204 5.75 -6.79 -1.28
CA ALA A 204 5.70 -6.12 0.01
C ALA A 204 6.38 -6.95 1.12
N ASP A 205 6.17 -8.27 1.15
CA ASP A 205 6.84 -9.17 2.09
C ASP A 205 8.37 -9.18 1.83
N GLU A 206 8.79 -9.28 0.56
CA GLU A 206 10.21 -9.21 0.19
C GLU A 206 10.87 -7.87 0.54
N CYS A 207 10.13 -6.75 0.49
CA CYS A 207 10.61 -5.45 0.95
C CYS A 207 10.79 -5.40 2.47
N LEU A 208 9.86 -5.98 3.24
CA LEU A 208 9.97 -6.07 4.70
C LEU A 208 11.20 -6.88 5.10
N ASP A 209 11.40 -8.03 4.45
CA ASP A 209 12.54 -8.91 4.69
C ASP A 209 13.87 -8.22 4.31
N ALA A 210 13.92 -7.59 3.12
CA ALA A 210 15.11 -6.89 2.62
C ALA A 210 15.50 -5.68 3.47
N THR A 211 14.53 -5.04 4.13
CA THR A 211 14.77 -3.88 5.00
C THR A 211 14.91 -4.25 6.48
N HIS A 212 14.88 -5.55 6.82
CA HIS A 212 14.93 -6.06 8.20
C HIS A 212 13.89 -5.40 9.13
N GLU A 213 12.71 -5.09 8.59
CA GLU A 213 11.64 -4.34 9.28
C GLU A 213 12.06 -2.94 9.80
N GLN A 214 13.19 -2.39 9.33
CA GLN A 214 13.67 -1.05 9.69
C GLN A 214 13.12 0.05 8.77
N ALA A 215 12.17 -0.30 7.90
CA ALA A 215 11.48 0.62 7.01
C ALA A 215 9.97 0.39 7.06
N LEU A 216 9.21 1.48 6.87
CA LEU A 216 7.76 1.42 6.79
C LEU A 216 7.38 0.97 5.38
N VAL A 217 7.00 -0.29 5.24
CA VAL A 217 6.57 -0.88 3.96
C VAL A 217 5.04 -0.92 3.89
N VAL A 218 4.48 -0.32 2.84
CA VAL A 218 3.03 -0.20 2.64
C VAL A 218 2.67 -0.51 1.18
N ARG A 219 1.65 -1.35 0.99
CA ARG A 219 1.02 -1.52 -0.32
C ARG A 219 0.37 -0.20 -0.72
N CYS A 220 0.70 0.34 -1.89
CA CYS A 220 0.13 1.61 -2.32
C CYS A 220 -1.40 1.50 -2.42
N PRO A 221 -2.17 2.36 -1.72
CA PRO A 221 -3.63 2.30 -1.77
C PRO A 221 -4.19 2.80 -3.11
N ALA A 222 -3.42 3.59 -3.87
CA ALA A 222 -3.84 4.19 -5.13
C ALA A 222 -3.48 3.37 -6.38
N VAL A 223 -2.36 2.65 -6.36
CA VAL A 223 -1.81 1.93 -7.52
C VAL A 223 -1.51 0.48 -7.13
N ASP A 224 -2.18 -0.46 -7.80
CA ASP A 224 -2.13 -1.89 -7.42
C ASP A 224 -0.80 -2.59 -7.74
N GLN A 225 0.08 -1.92 -8.45
CA GLN A 225 1.42 -2.40 -8.79
C GLN A 225 2.49 -1.87 -7.82
N HIS A 226 2.15 -0.90 -6.96
CA HIS A 226 3.13 -0.15 -6.19
C HIS A 226 3.25 -0.65 -4.74
N VAL A 227 4.49 -0.73 -4.27
CA VAL A 227 4.85 -0.84 -2.86
C VAL A 227 5.66 0.41 -2.47
N ILE A 228 5.19 1.12 -1.46
CA ILE A 228 5.81 2.32 -0.92
C ILE A 228 6.67 1.91 0.27
N VAL A 229 7.93 2.33 0.30
CA VAL A 229 8.86 2.09 1.39
C VAL A 229 9.38 3.43 1.91
N VAL A 230 9.03 3.79 3.15
CA VAL A 230 9.62 4.94 3.84
C VAL A 230 10.78 4.43 4.68
N ALA A 231 12.00 4.77 4.29
CA ALA A 231 13.24 4.29 4.87
C ALA A 231 14.00 5.43 5.54
N PRO A 232 14.08 5.45 6.88
CA PRO A 232 14.84 6.46 7.61
C PRO A 232 16.37 6.26 7.44
N GLY A 233 16.82 5.01 7.35
CA GLY A 233 18.24 4.64 7.19
C GLY A 233 18.71 4.51 5.73
N GLU A 234 20.04 4.54 5.52
CA GLU A 234 20.65 4.45 4.18
C GLU A 234 20.71 3.02 3.62
N PHE A 235 20.69 2.01 4.51
CA PHE A 235 20.82 0.60 4.12
C PHE A 235 19.72 0.14 3.14
N ALA A 236 18.49 0.64 3.32
CA ALA A 236 17.35 0.27 2.50
C ALA A 236 17.59 0.51 1.01
N ALA A 237 18.33 1.55 0.63
CA ALA A 237 18.59 1.88 -0.77
C ALA A 237 19.29 0.74 -1.52
N GLY A 238 20.35 0.19 -0.92
CA GLY A 238 21.12 -0.91 -1.50
C GLY A 238 20.33 -2.21 -1.57
N ALA A 239 19.58 -2.52 -0.51
CA ALA A 239 18.75 -3.71 -0.43
C ALA A 239 17.61 -3.70 -1.46
N LEU A 240 16.90 -2.57 -1.58
CA LEU A 240 15.80 -2.41 -2.53
C LEU A 240 16.29 -2.39 -3.98
N ARG A 241 17.45 -1.77 -4.29
CA ARG A 241 18.05 -1.86 -5.63
C ARG A 241 18.41 -3.29 -6.01
N SER A 242 18.98 -4.05 -5.07
CA SER A 242 19.30 -5.47 -5.29
C SER A 242 18.05 -6.32 -5.50
N LEU A 243 16.97 -6.01 -4.77
CA LEU A 243 15.65 -6.62 -4.95
C LEU A 243 15.07 -6.32 -6.34
N ALA A 244 15.06 -5.07 -6.77
CA ALA A 244 14.56 -4.70 -8.10
C ALA A 244 15.38 -5.35 -9.24
N ALA A 245 16.71 -5.42 -9.10
CA ALA A 245 17.58 -6.02 -10.11
C ALA A 245 17.37 -7.53 -10.30
N ARG A 246 17.07 -8.27 -9.21
CA ARG A 246 16.87 -9.73 -9.27
C ARG A 246 15.44 -10.14 -9.64
N THR A 247 14.46 -9.25 -9.47
CA THR A 247 13.05 -9.55 -9.71
C THR A 247 12.66 -9.11 -11.13
N PRO A 248 12.16 -10.01 -11.98
CA PRO A 248 11.70 -9.66 -13.33
C PRO A 248 10.66 -8.54 -13.29
N ASP A 249 10.69 -7.67 -14.30
CA ASP A 249 9.74 -6.57 -14.50
C ASP A 249 9.46 -5.71 -13.26
N THR A 250 10.47 -5.57 -12.39
CA THR A 250 10.41 -4.74 -11.19
C THR A 250 11.26 -3.49 -11.36
N PHE A 251 10.68 -2.32 -11.09
CA PHE A 251 11.33 -1.02 -11.21
C PHE A 251 11.35 -0.31 -9.85
N LEU A 252 12.36 0.53 -9.63
CA LEU A 252 12.56 1.24 -8.37
C LEU A 252 12.78 2.74 -8.61
N GLY A 253 11.92 3.57 -8.04
CA GLY A 253 12.15 5.01 -7.91
C GLY A 253 12.47 5.38 -6.47
N GLY A 254 13.46 6.27 -6.27
CA GLY A 254 13.84 6.78 -4.94
C GLY A 254 13.81 8.30 -4.86
N SER A 255 13.35 8.83 -3.74
CA SER A 255 13.45 10.26 -3.42
C SER A 255 14.86 10.64 -2.95
N VAL A 256 15.12 11.94 -2.82
CA VAL A 256 16.22 12.39 -1.95
C VAL A 256 15.83 12.23 -0.48
N ARG A 257 16.82 12.32 0.42
CA ARG A 257 16.53 12.39 1.86
C ARG A 257 15.76 13.67 2.17
N GLN A 258 14.64 13.51 2.88
CA GLN A 258 13.71 14.57 3.22
C GLN A 258 13.36 14.48 4.71
N SER A 259 12.93 15.59 5.31
CA SER A 259 12.28 15.55 6.63
C SER A 259 11.01 14.68 6.57
N LEU A 260 10.66 13.99 7.66
CA LEU A 260 9.45 13.17 7.74
C LEU A 260 8.18 13.98 7.47
N ALA A 261 8.18 15.28 7.80
CA ALA A 261 7.08 16.18 7.47
C ALA A 261 6.89 16.36 5.96
N ARG A 262 7.88 15.97 5.13
CA ARG A 262 7.84 16.07 3.67
C ARG A 262 7.65 14.72 2.98
N THR A 263 7.09 13.73 3.69
CA THR A 263 6.90 12.38 3.12
C THR A 263 6.04 12.39 1.85
N ALA A 264 5.04 13.28 1.75
CA ALA A 264 4.25 13.45 0.52
C ALA A 264 5.09 13.93 -0.67
N THR A 265 5.95 14.94 -0.46
CA THR A 265 6.89 15.41 -1.49
C THR A 265 7.88 14.30 -1.87
N ALA A 266 8.43 13.59 -0.89
CA ALA A 266 9.33 12.46 -1.13
C ALA A 266 8.66 11.35 -1.94
N TYR A 267 7.38 11.06 -1.68
CA TYR A 267 6.62 10.10 -2.46
C TYR A 267 6.43 10.54 -3.93
N GLY A 268 6.09 11.81 -4.19
CA GLY A 268 6.07 12.36 -5.55
C GLY A 268 7.42 12.27 -6.27
N GLN A 269 8.52 12.57 -5.55
CA GLN A 269 9.89 12.41 -6.06
C GLN A 269 10.21 10.96 -6.42
N ALA A 270 9.81 10.00 -5.59
CA ALA A 270 10.02 8.58 -5.85
C ALA A 270 9.21 8.09 -7.06
N VAL A 271 7.97 8.56 -7.24
CA VAL A 271 7.15 8.25 -8.43
C VAL A 271 7.75 8.87 -9.70
N SER A 272 8.26 10.10 -9.63
CA SER A 272 8.95 10.76 -10.75
C SER A 272 10.26 10.04 -11.09
N ALA A 273 11.02 9.58 -10.10
CA ALA A 273 12.20 8.74 -10.34
C ALA A 273 11.83 7.38 -10.94
N LEU A 274 10.71 6.78 -10.50
CA LEU A 274 10.21 5.53 -11.05
C LEU A 274 9.86 5.65 -12.54
N ALA A 275 9.36 6.81 -12.98
CA ALA A 275 9.15 7.13 -14.40
C ALA A 275 10.43 6.89 -15.22
N VAL A 276 11.54 7.46 -14.74
CA VAL A 276 12.85 7.35 -15.37
C VAL A 276 13.37 5.92 -15.31
N ALA A 277 13.18 5.23 -14.18
CA ALA A 277 13.65 3.86 -13.97
C ALA A 277 13.13 2.89 -15.04
N ARG A 278 11.92 3.12 -15.58
CA ARG A 278 11.34 2.30 -16.67
C ARG A 278 12.12 2.36 -17.97
N PHE A 279 12.82 3.46 -18.22
CA PHE A 279 13.61 3.67 -19.44
C PHE A 279 15.08 3.29 -19.27
N ARG A 280 15.50 2.90 -18.06
CA ARG A 280 16.92 2.60 -17.75
C ARG A 280 17.21 1.10 -17.67
N PRO A 281 18.38 0.65 -18.15
CA PRO A 281 18.82 -0.75 -18.00
C PRO A 281 18.88 -1.22 -16.54
N GLU A 282 19.25 -0.33 -15.62
CA GLU A 282 19.40 -0.62 -14.20
C GLU A 282 18.06 -0.77 -13.47
N LYS A 283 16.93 -0.48 -14.15
CA LYS A 283 15.56 -0.50 -13.61
C LYS A 283 15.39 0.30 -12.33
N SER A 284 16.30 1.24 -12.07
CA SER A 284 16.30 2.08 -10.88
C SER A 284 16.77 3.49 -11.21
N ALA A 285 16.21 4.47 -10.49
CA ALA A 285 16.65 5.86 -10.55
C ALA A 285 16.38 6.55 -9.21
N VAL A 286 17.17 7.59 -8.93
CA VAL A 286 16.98 8.47 -7.76
C VAL A 286 16.69 9.87 -8.25
N TYR A 287 15.76 10.56 -7.60
CA TYR A 287 15.33 11.91 -7.97
C TYR A 287 16.51 12.90 -8.16
N ALA A 288 17.54 12.85 -7.31
CA ALA A 288 18.72 13.72 -7.42
C ALA A 288 19.50 13.59 -8.74
N GLU A 289 19.32 12.52 -9.49
CA GLU A 289 20.01 12.30 -10.77
C GLU A 289 19.45 13.19 -11.90
N ARG A 290 18.35 13.92 -11.64
CA ARG A 290 17.78 14.90 -12.57
C ARG A 290 18.02 16.33 -12.11
N THR A 291 18.20 17.22 -13.08
CA THR A 291 18.22 18.66 -12.83
C THR A 291 16.80 19.20 -12.82
N HIS A 292 16.37 19.72 -11.67
CA HIS A 292 15.02 20.26 -11.48
C HIS A 292 15.02 21.80 -11.52
N PRO A 293 13.98 22.42 -12.11
CA PRO A 293 13.96 23.85 -12.38
C PRO A 293 14.09 24.72 -11.13
N GLU A 294 13.51 24.33 -10.01
CA GLU A 294 13.55 25.09 -8.76
C GLU A 294 14.97 25.21 -8.18
N ARG A 295 15.86 24.26 -8.48
CA ARG A 295 17.28 24.31 -8.06
C ARG A 295 18.12 25.25 -8.92
N LEU A 296 17.61 25.65 -10.08
CA LEU A 296 18.26 26.57 -11.01
C LEU A 296 17.80 28.02 -10.83
N MET A 297 16.76 28.25 -10.02
CA MET A 297 16.23 29.57 -9.69
C MET A 297 16.99 30.18 -8.51
N ASP A 298 16.96 31.51 -8.39
CA ASP A 298 17.45 32.20 -7.19
C ASP A 298 16.65 31.75 -5.95
N PRO A 299 17.28 31.11 -4.94
CA PRO A 299 16.56 30.54 -3.82
C PRO A 299 15.80 31.59 -2.99
N ALA A 300 16.40 32.77 -2.80
CA ALA A 300 15.79 33.86 -2.03
C ALA A 300 14.58 34.46 -2.76
N GLY A 301 14.72 34.73 -4.05
CA GLY A 301 13.65 35.19 -4.92
C GLY A 301 12.50 34.19 -5.02
N LEU A 302 12.81 32.89 -5.18
CA LEU A 302 11.83 31.81 -5.24
C LEU A 302 11.05 31.70 -3.93
N HIS A 303 11.75 31.75 -2.78
CA HIS A 303 11.11 31.76 -1.47
C HIS A 303 10.17 32.97 -1.31
N HIS A 304 10.67 34.18 -1.55
CA HIS A 304 9.89 35.41 -1.41
C HIS A 304 8.65 35.42 -2.33
N TRP A 305 8.82 35.02 -3.59
CA TRP A 305 7.72 34.87 -4.54
C TRP A 305 6.68 33.86 -4.05
N SER A 306 7.11 32.66 -3.63
CA SER A 306 6.20 31.62 -3.14
C SER A 306 5.41 32.08 -1.91
N SER A 307 6.07 32.76 -0.97
CA SER A 307 5.44 33.30 0.23
C SER A 307 4.42 34.39 -0.07
N ARG A 308 4.68 35.24 -1.06
CA ARG A 308 3.69 36.21 -1.53
C ARG A 308 2.48 35.55 -2.18
N VAL A 309 2.70 34.54 -3.04
CA VAL A 309 1.60 33.81 -3.72
C VAL A 309 0.70 33.10 -2.71
N LEU A 310 1.29 32.45 -1.69
CA LEU A 310 0.56 31.66 -0.70
C LEU A 310 -0.01 32.48 0.47
N ARG A 311 0.37 33.77 0.58
CA ARG A 311 -0.09 34.68 1.64
C ARG A 311 -1.60 34.69 1.89
N PRO A 312 -2.50 34.58 0.89
CA PRO A 312 -3.95 34.51 1.15
C PRO A 312 -4.36 33.37 2.10
N LEU A 313 -3.61 32.27 2.12
CA LEU A 313 -3.85 31.11 2.99
C LEU A 313 -3.46 31.36 4.45
N ASP A 314 -2.66 32.39 4.74
CA ASP A 314 -2.18 32.70 6.10
C ASP A 314 -3.29 33.30 6.98
N THR A 315 -4.44 33.66 6.38
CA THR A 315 -5.65 34.09 7.11
C THR A 315 -6.38 32.94 7.80
N LEU A 316 -6.04 31.69 7.45
CA LEU A 316 -6.70 30.50 7.96
C LEU A 316 -6.09 30.05 9.30
N PRO A 317 -6.88 29.36 10.17
CA PRO A 317 -6.33 28.66 11.32
C PRO A 317 -5.23 27.67 10.91
N HIS A 318 -4.19 27.54 11.73
CA HIS A 318 -2.99 26.75 11.42
C HIS A 318 -3.30 25.32 10.94
N HIS A 319 -4.18 24.60 11.66
CA HIS A 319 -4.57 23.23 11.31
C HIS A 319 -5.29 23.16 9.95
N THR A 320 -6.19 24.11 9.67
CA THR A 320 -6.92 24.19 8.40
C THR A 320 -5.95 24.49 7.25
N ARG A 321 -5.02 25.44 7.46
CA ARG A 321 -3.98 25.77 6.48
C ARG A 321 -3.13 24.55 6.15
N ALA A 322 -2.61 23.86 7.16
CA ALA A 322 -1.79 22.66 6.99
C ALA A 322 -2.54 21.57 6.19
N GLU A 323 -3.80 21.29 6.54
CA GLU A 323 -4.62 20.30 5.87
C GLU A 323 -4.89 20.64 4.39
N LEU A 324 -5.20 21.91 4.09
CA LEU A 324 -5.43 22.37 2.72
C LEU A 324 -4.15 22.32 1.88
N LEU A 325 -3.00 22.69 2.45
CA LEU A 325 -1.71 22.63 1.77
C LEU A 325 -1.31 21.20 1.46
N ALA A 326 -1.36 20.30 2.46
CA ALA A 326 -1.02 18.89 2.27
C ALA A 326 -1.94 18.22 1.23
N THR A 327 -3.26 18.45 1.34
CA THR A 327 -4.21 17.88 0.39
C THR A 327 -4.02 18.42 -1.02
N THR A 328 -3.83 19.73 -1.18
CA THR A 328 -3.67 20.36 -2.50
C THR A 328 -2.35 19.97 -3.15
N ARG A 329 -1.24 19.89 -2.39
CA ARG A 329 0.04 19.37 -2.90
C ARG A 329 -0.14 17.97 -3.50
N LEU A 330 -0.73 17.05 -2.72
CA LEU A 330 -0.94 15.69 -3.16
C LEU A 330 -1.94 15.59 -4.32
N GLY A 331 -2.98 16.44 -4.33
CA GLY A 331 -3.96 16.51 -5.42
C GLY A 331 -3.45 17.18 -6.70
N LEU A 332 -2.35 17.93 -6.63
CA LEU A 332 -1.63 18.41 -7.82
C LEU A 332 -0.63 17.36 -8.30
N GLU A 333 0.00 16.62 -7.39
CA GLU A 333 0.92 15.54 -7.71
C GLU A 333 0.22 14.31 -8.30
N PHE A 334 -1.03 14.04 -7.88
CA PHE A 334 -1.81 12.89 -8.28
C PHE A 334 -3.26 13.27 -8.61
N THR A 335 -4.02 12.38 -9.23
CA THR A 335 -5.47 12.61 -9.38
C THR A 335 -6.18 12.69 -8.03
N ALA A 336 -7.28 13.46 -7.94
CA ALA A 336 -8.07 13.56 -6.71
C ALA A 336 -8.53 12.19 -6.16
N VAL A 337 -8.76 11.20 -7.03
CA VAL A 337 -9.09 9.82 -6.63
C VAL A 337 -7.89 9.13 -5.99
N SER A 338 -6.71 9.27 -6.58
CA SER A 338 -5.47 8.66 -6.06
C SER A 338 -5.05 9.32 -4.75
N ALA A 339 -5.07 10.65 -4.69
CA ALA A 339 -4.82 11.41 -3.47
C ALA A 339 -5.78 11.02 -2.34
N ALA A 340 -7.08 10.86 -2.63
CA ALA A 340 -8.06 10.43 -1.64
C ALA A 340 -7.77 9.04 -1.06
N LYS A 341 -7.39 8.08 -1.91
CA LYS A 341 -6.97 6.73 -1.47
C LYS A 341 -5.70 6.79 -0.61
N VAL A 342 -4.71 7.60 -0.99
CA VAL A 342 -3.47 7.80 -0.22
C VAL A 342 -3.74 8.46 1.14
N LEU A 343 -4.63 9.45 1.20
CA LEU A 343 -4.97 10.18 2.42
C LEU A 343 -6.00 9.47 3.32
N GLY A 344 -6.68 8.43 2.82
CA GLY A 344 -7.77 7.78 3.56
C GLY A 344 -9.04 8.63 3.68
N VAL A 345 -9.28 9.55 2.74
CA VAL A 345 -10.46 10.42 2.70
C VAL A 345 -11.28 10.20 1.43
N SER A 346 -12.41 10.89 1.28
CA SER A 346 -13.22 10.80 0.05
C SER A 346 -12.63 11.66 -1.09
N ARG A 347 -12.84 11.25 -2.35
CA ARG A 347 -12.47 12.06 -3.52
C ARG A 347 -13.11 13.45 -3.53
N ASN A 348 -14.30 13.57 -2.95
CA ASN A 348 -15.03 14.84 -2.87
C ASN A 348 -14.37 15.77 -1.86
N THR A 349 -13.84 15.22 -0.75
CA THR A 349 -13.06 15.95 0.24
C THR A 349 -11.81 16.56 -0.39
N VAL A 350 -11.08 15.79 -1.20
CA VAL A 350 -9.90 16.30 -1.92
C VAL A 350 -10.29 17.43 -2.87
N ARG A 351 -11.31 17.24 -3.71
CA ARG A 351 -11.80 18.28 -4.63
C ARG A 351 -12.22 19.55 -3.92
N ALA A 352 -13.06 19.44 -2.88
CA ALA A 352 -13.52 20.61 -2.12
C ALA A 352 -12.36 21.40 -1.49
N ARG A 353 -11.30 20.70 -1.03
CA ARG A 353 -10.10 21.35 -0.49
C ARG A 353 -9.26 22.03 -1.57
N MET A 354 -9.11 21.40 -2.73
CA MET A 354 -8.43 22.01 -3.89
C MET A 354 -9.19 23.24 -4.39
N GLU A 355 -10.51 23.15 -4.56
CA GLU A 355 -11.40 24.26 -4.94
C GLU A 355 -11.34 25.41 -3.91
N ARG A 356 -11.20 25.08 -2.62
CA ARG A 356 -11.01 26.08 -1.56
C ARG A 356 -9.69 26.83 -1.72
N VAL A 357 -8.59 26.13 -2.03
CA VAL A 357 -7.28 26.77 -2.28
C VAL A 357 -7.32 27.58 -3.57
N GLU A 358 -7.93 27.04 -4.63
CA GLU A 358 -8.15 27.73 -5.91
C GLU A 358 -8.89 29.06 -5.72
N GLY A 359 -9.97 29.07 -4.94
CA GLY A 359 -10.71 30.29 -4.62
C GLY A 359 -9.92 31.29 -3.76
N LEU A 360 -9.10 30.81 -2.82
CA LEU A 360 -8.26 31.68 -1.96
C LEU A 360 -7.09 32.30 -2.74
N LEU A 361 -6.49 31.55 -3.66
CA LEU A 361 -5.48 32.04 -4.61
C LEU A 361 -6.14 32.78 -5.80
N ALA A 362 -7.47 32.77 -5.85
CA ALA A 362 -8.31 33.31 -6.91
C ALA A 362 -7.87 32.88 -8.32
N THR A 363 -7.50 31.62 -8.48
CA THR A 363 -6.94 31.04 -9.71
C THR A 363 -7.87 29.99 -10.34
N ASP A 364 -7.43 29.33 -11.42
CA ASP A 364 -8.17 28.26 -12.09
C ASP A 364 -7.29 27.02 -12.27
N PHE A 365 -7.56 25.95 -11.50
CA PHE A 365 -6.80 24.70 -11.57
C PHE A 365 -7.15 23.83 -12.78
N SER A 366 -8.09 24.24 -13.64
CA SER A 366 -8.26 23.62 -14.96
C SER A 366 -7.07 23.92 -15.88
N ASP A 367 -6.41 25.07 -15.72
CA ASP A 367 -5.22 25.46 -16.47
C ASP A 367 -3.97 24.73 -15.96
N LEU A 368 -3.22 24.11 -16.88
CA LEU A 368 -1.98 23.40 -16.56
C LEU A 368 -0.84 24.34 -16.16
N THR A 369 -0.78 25.54 -16.74
CA THR A 369 0.23 26.55 -16.39
C THR A 369 0.02 27.02 -14.95
N VAL A 370 -1.23 27.28 -14.57
CA VAL A 370 -1.61 27.59 -13.20
C VAL A 370 -1.23 26.47 -12.25
N ARG A 371 -1.58 25.21 -12.57
CA ARG A 371 -1.26 24.06 -11.72
C ARG A 371 0.25 23.88 -11.51
N ALA A 372 1.04 24.01 -12.57
CA ALA A 372 2.50 23.90 -12.50
C ALA A 372 3.10 24.97 -11.59
N VAL A 373 2.65 26.22 -11.73
CA VAL A 373 3.15 27.33 -10.92
C VAL A 373 2.64 27.24 -9.47
N ALA A 374 1.39 26.84 -9.24
CA ALA A 374 0.86 26.61 -7.91
C ALA A 374 1.62 25.47 -7.21
N HIS A 375 1.90 24.37 -7.92
CA HIS A 375 2.71 23.26 -7.43
C HIS A 375 4.13 23.72 -7.04
N LEU A 376 4.78 24.53 -7.87
CA LEU A 376 6.09 25.13 -7.57
C LEU A 376 6.04 25.96 -6.28
N ALA A 377 5.05 26.86 -6.14
CA ALA A 377 4.89 27.69 -4.94
C ALA A 377 4.67 26.83 -3.68
N LEU A 378 3.77 25.84 -3.77
CA LEU A 378 3.42 24.95 -2.67
C LEU A 378 4.58 24.09 -2.19
N ASN A 379 5.43 23.61 -3.09
CA ASN A 379 6.60 22.78 -2.76
C ASN A 379 7.83 23.60 -2.34
N THR A 380 7.91 24.89 -2.72
CA THR A 380 9.00 25.79 -2.29
C THR A 380 8.94 26.12 -0.79
N GLN A 381 7.76 26.44 -0.24
CA GLN A 381 7.63 26.85 1.16
C GLN A 381 8.05 25.78 2.17
N VAL A 382 8.05 24.51 1.76
CA VAL A 382 8.47 23.42 2.62
C VAL A 382 9.97 23.50 2.91
N GLY A 383 10.76 24.00 1.93
CA GLY A 383 12.23 24.12 1.89
C GLY A 383 12.88 24.91 3.02
N PHE A 384 12.22 25.97 3.49
CA PHE A 384 12.86 27.05 4.25
C PHE A 384 12.44 27.14 5.72
N SER A 385 11.51 26.30 6.18
CA SER A 385 11.00 26.38 7.56
C SER A 385 11.99 25.88 8.64
N GLU A 386 13.17 25.39 8.26
CA GLU A 386 14.22 24.86 9.16
C GLU A 386 15.49 25.72 9.22
N ALA A 387 15.62 26.78 8.40
CA ALA A 387 16.77 27.68 8.49
C ALA A 387 16.50 28.79 9.52
N PRO A 388 17.42 29.07 10.46
CA PRO A 388 17.31 30.26 11.30
C PRO A 388 17.28 31.49 10.38
N ALA A 389 16.36 32.42 10.65
CA ALA A 389 16.32 33.70 9.95
C ALA A 389 17.62 34.46 10.25
N GLU A 390 18.62 34.33 9.38
CA GLU A 390 19.72 35.28 9.34
C GLU A 390 19.19 36.57 8.72
N ASP A 391 18.71 37.44 9.60
CA ASP A 391 18.32 38.80 9.30
C ASP A 391 19.58 39.66 9.16
N THR A 392 20.11 39.83 7.94
CA THR A 392 20.83 41.06 7.53
C THR A 392 21.12 41.10 6.02
N GLY A 393 20.22 41.72 5.25
CA GLY A 393 20.47 42.14 3.89
C GLY A 393 19.35 43.04 3.36
N PRO A 394 19.63 43.98 2.43
CA PRO A 394 18.59 44.80 1.83
C PRO A 394 17.51 43.91 1.21
N GLN A 395 16.25 44.19 1.54
CA GLN A 395 15.10 43.42 1.10
C GLN A 395 15.12 43.32 -0.44
N PRO A 396 15.23 42.10 -1.02
CA PRO A 396 15.33 41.94 -2.46
C PRO A 396 14.06 42.49 -3.12
N ALA A 397 14.22 43.09 -4.30
CA ALA A 397 13.10 43.57 -5.10
C ALA A 397 12.07 42.43 -5.29
N PRO A 398 10.76 42.74 -5.35
CA PRO A 398 9.72 41.72 -5.38
C PRO A 398 9.81 40.85 -6.65
N ALA A 399 10.52 39.72 -6.56
CA ALA A 399 10.77 38.81 -7.67
C ALA A 399 9.46 38.30 -8.28
N ARG A 400 9.20 38.61 -9.55
CA ARG A 400 8.03 38.06 -10.27
C ARG A 400 8.41 36.67 -10.80
N LEU A 401 7.41 35.82 -11.05
CA LEU A 401 7.63 34.50 -11.64
C LEU A 401 8.43 34.59 -12.95
N VAL A 402 8.11 35.59 -13.78
CA VAL A 402 8.81 35.83 -15.05
C VAL A 402 10.30 36.09 -14.83
N ASP A 403 10.68 36.80 -13.77
CA ASP A 403 12.09 37.08 -13.46
C ASP A 403 12.84 35.80 -13.05
N LEU A 404 12.17 34.93 -12.27
CA LEU A 404 12.72 33.62 -11.87
C LEU A 404 12.93 32.70 -13.07
N LEU A 405 11.94 32.65 -13.97
CA LEU A 405 12.00 31.84 -15.19
C LEU A 405 12.98 32.41 -16.23
N ALA A 406 13.22 33.72 -16.23
CA ALA A 406 14.17 34.38 -17.11
C ALA A 406 15.64 34.19 -16.68
N GLY A 407 15.92 33.52 -15.57
CA GLY A 407 17.27 33.14 -15.18
C GLY A 407 18.00 32.36 -16.29
N THR A 408 19.29 32.65 -16.51
CA THR A 408 20.07 32.02 -17.59
C THR A 408 20.17 30.50 -17.44
N ALA A 409 20.35 30.02 -16.20
CA ALA A 409 20.39 28.58 -15.90
C ALA A 409 19.06 27.88 -16.21
N VAL A 410 17.93 28.48 -15.81
CA VAL A 410 16.58 27.94 -16.08
C VAL A 410 16.30 27.92 -17.59
N ARG A 411 16.62 29.00 -18.31
CA ARG A 411 16.44 29.06 -19.77
C ARG A 411 17.31 28.04 -20.51
N GLY A 412 18.57 27.87 -20.10
CA GLY A 412 19.46 26.87 -20.67
C GLY A 412 18.92 25.45 -20.49
N TRP A 413 18.54 25.10 -19.26
CA TRP A 413 17.89 23.82 -18.95
C TRP A 413 16.62 23.59 -19.79
N ALA A 414 15.74 24.59 -19.88
CA ALA A 414 14.49 24.47 -20.63
C ALA A 414 14.74 24.28 -22.14
N GLN A 415 15.73 24.99 -22.70
CA GLN A 415 16.16 24.83 -24.09
C GLN A 415 16.75 23.45 -24.34
N ASP A 416 17.59 22.94 -23.45
CA ASP A 416 18.19 21.61 -23.56
C ASP A 416 17.13 20.51 -23.47
N LEU A 417 16.18 20.61 -22.52
CA LEU A 417 15.09 19.65 -22.35
C LEU A 417 14.18 19.61 -23.59
N LEU A 418 13.65 20.77 -24.00
CA LEU A 418 12.74 20.86 -25.15
C LEU A 418 13.46 20.63 -26.48
N GLY A 419 14.78 20.88 -26.53
CA GLY A 419 15.63 20.63 -27.69
C GLY A 419 15.72 19.14 -28.06
N ARG A 420 15.61 18.23 -27.08
CA ARG A 420 15.60 16.77 -27.32
C ARG A 420 14.47 16.33 -28.26
N LEU A 421 13.35 17.05 -28.24
CA LEU A 421 12.20 16.78 -29.11
C LEU A 421 12.47 17.12 -30.59
N GLY A 422 13.47 17.96 -30.87
CA GLY A 422 13.81 18.39 -32.23
C GLY A 422 14.45 17.31 -33.10
N ALA A 423 14.84 16.17 -32.52
CA ALA A 423 15.36 15.02 -33.26
C ALA A 423 14.24 14.19 -33.92
N ASP A 424 12.99 14.34 -33.49
CA ASP A 424 11.85 13.67 -34.09
C ASP A 424 11.43 14.39 -35.39
N THR A 425 11.05 13.63 -36.41
CA THR A 425 10.58 14.20 -37.69
C THR A 425 9.21 14.87 -37.55
N ARG A 426 8.45 14.52 -36.51
CA ARG A 426 7.19 15.14 -36.12
C ARG A 426 7.48 16.36 -35.24
N ASP A 427 6.67 17.41 -35.39
CA ASP A 427 6.76 18.58 -34.50
C ASP A 427 6.10 18.29 -33.14
N LEU A 428 6.79 17.47 -32.34
CA LEU A 428 6.36 17.07 -30.99
C LEU A 428 6.30 18.26 -30.05
N ARG A 429 7.25 19.21 -30.17
CA ARG A 429 7.27 20.43 -29.34
C ARG A 429 6.04 21.29 -29.57
N ARG A 430 5.64 21.52 -30.84
CA ARG A 430 4.38 22.22 -31.15
C ARG A 430 3.17 21.48 -30.60
N THR A 431 3.14 20.15 -30.79
CA THR A 431 2.01 19.33 -30.33
C THR A 431 1.85 19.42 -28.82
N LEU A 432 2.96 19.29 -28.08
CA LEU A 432 2.99 19.40 -26.62
C LEU A 432 2.57 20.79 -26.14
N ARG A 433 3.15 21.85 -26.69
CA ARG A 433 2.77 23.24 -26.35
C ARG A 433 1.27 23.46 -26.52
N THR A 434 0.70 23.06 -27.66
CA THR A 434 -0.74 23.24 -27.93
C THR A 434 -1.60 22.35 -27.04
N TRP A 435 -1.15 21.14 -26.71
CA TRP A 435 -1.83 20.26 -25.78
C TRP A 435 -1.84 20.80 -24.35
N ILE A 436 -0.72 21.36 -23.88
CA ILE A 436 -0.62 22.03 -22.58
C ILE A 436 -1.53 23.26 -22.53
N ALA A 437 -1.49 24.11 -23.56
CA ALA A 437 -2.37 25.29 -23.66
C ALA A 437 -3.85 24.91 -23.70
N ALA A 438 -4.18 23.71 -24.16
CA ALA A 438 -5.53 23.14 -24.13
C ALA A 438 -5.86 22.43 -22.80
N GLY A 439 -5.07 22.63 -21.73
CA GLY A 439 -5.29 22.04 -20.41
C GLY A 439 -5.02 20.54 -20.34
N GLY A 440 -4.26 19.99 -21.28
CA GLY A 440 -4.02 18.55 -21.40
C GLY A 440 -5.15 17.81 -22.13
N ASN A 441 -6.05 18.53 -22.80
CA ASN A 441 -7.15 17.93 -23.56
C ASN A 441 -6.75 17.65 -25.01
N ALA A 442 -6.65 16.36 -25.36
CA ALA A 442 -6.26 15.92 -26.70
C ALA A 442 -7.27 16.33 -27.80
N GLU A 443 -8.56 16.43 -27.51
CA GLU A 443 -9.59 16.81 -28.48
C GLU A 443 -9.51 18.30 -28.81
N ARG A 444 -9.38 19.15 -27.79
CA ARG A 444 -9.21 20.60 -27.98
C ARG A 444 -7.91 20.90 -28.71
N ALA A 445 -6.81 20.23 -28.34
CA ALA A 445 -5.53 20.38 -29.03
C ALA A 445 -5.59 19.93 -30.49
N ALA A 446 -6.28 18.81 -30.77
CA ALA A 446 -6.48 18.29 -32.10
C ALA A 446 -7.24 19.27 -33.02
N LEU A 447 -8.28 19.94 -32.49
CA LEU A 447 -9.00 20.98 -33.22
C LEU A 447 -8.07 22.14 -33.60
N THR A 448 -7.23 22.60 -32.67
CA THR A 448 -6.26 23.68 -32.94
C THR A 448 -5.16 23.26 -33.92
N LEU A 449 -4.73 22.00 -33.88
CA LEU A 449 -3.66 21.47 -34.72
C LEU A 449 -4.15 20.94 -36.08
N GLY A 450 -5.46 20.80 -36.29
CA GLY A 450 -6.03 20.23 -37.51
C GLY A 450 -5.72 18.74 -37.70
N MET A 451 -5.62 17.99 -36.60
CA MET A 451 -5.25 16.56 -36.59
C MET A 451 -6.27 15.72 -35.83
N HIS A 452 -6.14 14.39 -35.87
CA HIS A 452 -7.00 13.50 -35.09
C HIS A 452 -6.59 13.48 -33.60
N PRO A 453 -7.53 13.43 -32.62
CA PRO A 453 -7.20 13.38 -31.18
C PRO A 453 -6.27 12.24 -30.80
N GLN A 454 -6.38 11.09 -31.47
CA GLN A 454 -5.48 9.97 -31.23
C GLN A 454 -4.03 10.30 -31.60
N THR A 455 -3.80 11.01 -32.70
CA THR A 455 -2.47 11.43 -33.12
C THR A 455 -1.83 12.35 -32.08
N VAL A 456 -2.63 13.19 -31.40
CA VAL A 456 -2.12 14.04 -30.29
C VAL A 456 -1.64 13.17 -29.15
N ARG A 457 -2.45 12.17 -28.74
CA ARG A 457 -2.07 11.25 -27.66
C ARG A 457 -0.81 10.45 -28.01
N ASP A 458 -0.68 10.02 -29.26
CA ASP A 458 0.48 9.27 -29.72
C ASP A 458 1.74 10.15 -29.75
N HIS A 459 1.63 11.42 -30.13
CA HIS A 459 2.72 12.40 -30.06
C HIS A 459 3.15 12.67 -28.61
N VAL A 460 2.19 12.93 -27.70
CA VAL A 460 2.48 13.14 -26.28
C VAL A 460 3.16 11.91 -25.68
N ARG A 461 2.67 10.70 -25.98
CA ARG A 461 3.28 9.44 -25.54
C ARG A 461 4.68 9.23 -26.12
N SER A 462 4.91 9.62 -27.37
CA SER A 462 6.23 9.51 -28.01
C SER A 462 7.27 10.46 -27.40
N ALA A 463 6.82 11.58 -26.81
CA ALA A 463 7.71 12.52 -26.14
C ALA A 463 8.20 12.02 -24.77
N GLU A 464 7.44 11.16 -24.09
CA GLU A 464 7.79 10.65 -22.74
C GLU A 464 9.19 10.03 -22.67
N PRO A 465 9.58 9.04 -23.52
CA PRO A 465 10.92 8.46 -23.47
C PRO A 465 12.03 9.43 -23.88
N VAL A 466 11.75 10.40 -24.76
CA VAL A 466 12.73 11.39 -25.23
C VAL A 466 13.05 12.41 -24.15
N LEU A 467 12.03 12.83 -23.41
CA LEU A 467 12.18 13.72 -22.27
C LEU A 467 12.55 12.95 -21.00
N GLU A 468 12.33 11.64 -20.95
CA GLU A 468 12.30 10.79 -19.77
C GLU A 468 11.20 11.18 -18.75
N HIS A 469 10.13 11.87 -19.17
CA HIS A 469 9.07 12.39 -18.29
C HIS A 469 7.72 11.73 -18.59
N HIS A 470 6.95 11.38 -17.57
CA HIS A 470 5.54 10.99 -17.77
C HIS A 470 4.64 12.22 -17.88
N LEU A 471 4.01 12.37 -19.03
CA LEU A 471 3.18 13.53 -19.37
C LEU A 471 1.70 13.18 -19.30
N LEU A 472 1.33 11.94 -19.64
CA LEU A 472 -0.06 11.51 -19.62
C LEU A 472 -0.59 11.26 -18.21
N VAL A 473 0.32 11.11 -17.25
CA VAL A 473 0.00 11.09 -15.81
C VAL A 473 0.22 12.50 -15.28
N THR A 474 -0.83 13.14 -14.77
CA THR A 474 -0.70 14.43 -14.08
C THR A 474 0.27 14.30 -12.89
N GLY A 475 1.16 15.27 -12.70
CA GLY A 475 2.09 15.30 -11.57
C GLY A 475 3.33 16.16 -11.87
N SER A 476 4.36 16.03 -11.05
CA SER A 476 5.59 16.84 -11.13
C SER A 476 6.25 16.80 -12.52
N ASP A 477 6.35 15.62 -13.14
CA ASP A 477 6.98 15.45 -14.45
C ASP A 477 6.33 16.33 -15.54
N LEU A 478 5.00 16.36 -15.58
CA LEU A 478 4.26 17.24 -16.50
C LEU A 478 4.52 18.71 -16.17
N TYR A 479 4.51 19.08 -14.89
CA TYR A 479 4.73 20.47 -14.47
C TYR A 479 6.14 20.98 -14.79
N GLU A 480 7.16 20.13 -14.74
CA GLU A 480 8.51 20.50 -15.20
C GLU A 480 8.52 20.85 -16.69
N VAL A 481 7.85 20.08 -17.54
CA VAL A 481 7.73 20.38 -18.98
C VAL A 481 6.93 21.66 -19.23
N VAL A 482 5.88 21.91 -18.43
CA VAL A 482 5.13 23.17 -18.47
C VAL A 482 6.04 24.35 -18.11
N LEU A 483 6.82 24.25 -17.03
CA LEU A 483 7.78 25.28 -16.61
C LEU A 483 8.86 25.53 -17.67
N ALA A 484 9.32 24.49 -18.38
CA ALA A 484 10.25 24.64 -19.49
C ALA A 484 9.64 25.47 -20.63
N HIS A 485 8.39 25.21 -21.02
CA HIS A 485 7.69 26.00 -22.04
C HIS A 485 7.47 27.46 -21.59
N LEU A 486 7.17 27.69 -20.31
CA LEU A 486 7.07 29.05 -19.76
C LEU A 486 8.43 29.78 -19.80
N ALA A 487 9.52 29.10 -19.44
CA ALA A 487 10.86 29.69 -19.41
C ALA A 487 11.38 30.10 -20.79
N VAL A 488 11.05 29.34 -21.84
CA VAL A 488 11.42 29.69 -23.23
C VAL A 488 10.43 30.65 -23.89
N GLY A 489 9.34 31.01 -23.22
CA GLY A 489 8.30 31.90 -23.75
C GLY A 489 7.36 31.25 -24.78
N ASP A 490 7.28 29.91 -24.81
CA ASP A 490 6.32 29.18 -25.65
C ASP A 490 4.89 29.28 -25.11
N LEU A 491 4.74 29.50 -23.80
CA LEU A 491 3.48 29.67 -23.08
C LEU A 491 3.51 30.95 -22.26
N GLU A 492 2.34 31.55 -22.05
CA GLU A 492 2.20 32.75 -21.21
C GLU A 492 2.19 32.37 -19.73
N ALA A 493 2.93 33.13 -18.92
CA ALA A 493 2.98 32.92 -17.47
C ALA A 493 1.66 33.36 -16.81
N PRO A 494 1.01 32.50 -16.00
CA PRO A 494 -0.24 32.85 -15.35
C PRO A 494 -0.03 33.92 -14.26
N VAL A 495 -1.04 34.77 -14.06
CA VAL A 495 -1.01 35.81 -13.03
C VAL A 495 -1.59 35.26 -11.72
N LEU A 496 -0.70 34.89 -10.79
CA LEU A 496 -1.04 34.42 -9.43
C LEU A 496 -0.86 35.50 -8.34
N ASP A 497 -0.57 36.74 -8.72
CA ASP A 497 -0.34 37.83 -7.76
C ASP A 497 -1.63 38.65 -7.54
N PRO A 498 -2.16 38.74 -6.29
CA PRO A 498 -3.30 39.59 -5.96
C PRO A 498 -3.05 41.08 -6.29
N ALA A 499 -1.80 41.55 -6.19
CA ALA A 499 -1.46 42.96 -6.38
C ALA A 499 -1.41 43.40 -7.85
N ASN A 500 -1.43 42.47 -8.81
CA ASN A 500 -1.45 42.77 -10.25
C ASN A 500 -2.86 42.77 -10.85
N ARG A 501 -3.91 42.54 -10.06
CA ARG A 501 -5.28 42.70 -10.52
C ARG A 501 -5.65 44.17 -10.36
N GLY A 502 -5.39 44.93 -11.43
CA GLY A 502 -5.87 46.29 -11.55
C GLY A 502 -7.36 46.36 -11.20
N ASP A 503 -7.68 47.35 -10.38
CA ASP A 503 -9.03 47.73 -9.99
C ASP A 503 -9.90 47.86 -11.26
N PRO A 504 -10.94 47.03 -11.46
CA PRO A 504 -11.87 47.21 -12.57
C PRO A 504 -12.88 48.28 -12.16
N ASP A 505 -12.40 49.49 -11.85
CA ASP A 505 -13.27 50.62 -11.54
C ASP A 505 -12.64 51.92 -12.01
N SER A 506 -12.75 52.17 -13.32
CA SER A 506 -12.94 53.54 -13.84
C SER A 506 -13.27 53.49 -15.33
N SER A 507 -14.53 53.79 -15.66
CA SER A 507 -14.97 54.84 -16.60
C SER A 507 -16.25 54.47 -17.37
N VAL A 508 -17.40 54.73 -16.73
CA VAL A 508 -18.62 55.11 -17.46
C VAL A 508 -19.25 56.32 -16.75
N HIS A 509 -18.65 57.49 -16.96
CA HIS A 509 -19.38 58.75 -17.02
C HIS A 509 -18.77 59.60 -18.13
N GLY A 510 -19.57 59.78 -19.17
CA GLY A 510 -19.32 60.55 -20.38
C GLY A 510 -20.54 60.43 -21.27
#